data_AF-A0A0W1R3Y0-F1
#
_entry.id   AF-A0A0W1R3Y0-F1
#
_cell.length_a   1.000
_cell.length_b   1.000
_cell.length_c   1.000
_cell.angle_alpha   90.00
_cell.angle_beta   90.00
_cell.angle_gamma   90.00
#
_symmetry.space_group_name_H-M   'P 1'
#
loop_
_entity.id
_entity.type
_entity.pdbx_description
1 polymer ?
#
loop_
_entity_poly.entity_id
_entity_poly.type
_entity_poly.pdbx_seq_one_letter_code
_entity_poly.pdbx_strand_id
1 'polypeptide(L)' 'MKHCPHPGCSWQAIAPTADAALTQYAEHLVEEHSRTVDVDIPDGMVQIKLQEGGEWITTTFEEARKLHDTGHDE' A
#
# COMPACT_ATOMS: atom_id res chain seq x y z
N MET A 1 4.15 -17.22 -12.66
CA MET A 1 4.74 -15.91 -13.05
C MET A 1 3.85 -14.80 -12.53
N LYS A 2 4.44 -13.78 -11.89
CA LYS A 2 3.74 -12.60 -11.37
C LYS A 2 4.10 -11.40 -12.25
N HIS A 3 3.11 -10.59 -12.61
CA HIS A 3 3.28 -9.35 -13.37
C HIS A 3 2.68 -8.21 -12.55
N CYS A 4 3.18 -6.99 -12.77
CA CYS A 4 2.58 -5.82 -12.15
C CYS A 4 1.24 -5.48 -12.83
N PRO A 5 0.13 -5.31 -12.10
CA PRO A 5 -1.15 -4.93 -12.67
C PRO A 5 -1.27 -3.41 -12.94
N HIS A 6 -0.26 -2.61 -12.57
CA HIS A 6 -0.31 -1.16 -12.70
C HIS A 6 -0.26 -0.74 -14.19
N PRO A 7 -1.18 0.13 -14.66
CA PRO A 7 -1.20 0.54 -16.06
C PRO A 7 0.10 1.24 -16.45
N GLY A 8 0.77 0.71 -17.48
CA GLY A 8 2.06 1.22 -17.97
C GLY A 8 3.29 0.62 -17.30
N CYS A 9 3.14 -0.21 -16.27
CA CYS A 9 4.26 -0.94 -15.69
C CYS A 9 4.44 -2.29 -16.39
N SER A 10 5.58 -2.49 -17.06
CA SER A 10 5.92 -3.74 -17.76
C SER A 10 6.72 -4.71 -16.89
N TRP A 11 6.68 -4.54 -15.57
CA TRP A 11 7.47 -5.35 -14.65
C TRP A 11 6.91 -6.78 -14.51
N GLN A 12 7.82 -7.75 -14.46
CA GLN A 12 7.52 -9.16 -14.29
C GLN A 12 8.56 -9.83 -13.39
N ALA A 13 8.10 -10.70 -12.50
CA ALA A 13 8.96 -11.50 -11.64
C ALA A 13 9.77 -12.53 -12.44
N ILE A 14 11.07 -12.62 -12.13
CA ILE A 14 12.01 -13.58 -12.70
C ILE A 14 12.51 -14.43 -11.52
N ALA A 15 11.64 -15.34 -11.06
CA ALA A 15 11.94 -16.21 -9.93
C ALA A 15 11.54 -17.66 -10.24
N PRO A 16 12.33 -18.64 -9.78
CA PRO A 16 12.10 -20.06 -10.05
C PRO A 16 10.94 -20.66 -9.26
N THR A 17 10.51 -19.98 -8.18
CA THR A 17 9.40 -20.43 -7.31
C THR A 17 8.34 -19.34 -7.17
N ALA A 18 7.12 -19.75 -6.84
CA ALA A 18 6.00 -18.83 -6.61
C ALA A 18 6.23 -17.91 -5.41
N ASP A 19 6.88 -18.42 -4.37
CA ASP A 19 7.22 -17.67 -3.16
C ASP A 19 8.23 -16.56 -3.45
N ALA A 20 9.33 -16.89 -4.13
CA ALA A 20 10.32 -15.89 -4.55
C ALA A 20 9.74 -14.87 -5.56
N ALA A 21 8.78 -15.28 -6.40
CA ALA A 21 8.07 -14.37 -7.29
C ALA A 21 7.15 -13.39 -6.53
N LEU A 22 6.62 -13.80 -5.38
CA LEU A 22 5.86 -12.92 -4.49
C LEU A 22 6.77 -11.93 -3.78
N THR A 23 7.93 -12.37 -3.30
CA THR A 23 8.94 -11.48 -2.68
C THR A 23 9.36 -10.37 -3.65
N GLN A 24 9.80 -10.74 -4.85
CA GLN A 24 10.20 -9.76 -5.88
C GLN A 24 9.06 -8.79 -6.24
N TYR A 25 7.82 -9.30 -6.27
CA TYR A 25 6.66 -8.47 -6.58
C TYR A 25 6.37 -7.46 -5.47
N ALA A 26 6.48 -7.88 -4.20
CA ALA A 26 6.32 -6.99 -3.06
C ALA A 26 7.39 -5.89 -3.05
N GLU A 27 8.65 -6.25 -3.32
CA GLU A 27 9.76 -5.30 -3.43
C GLU A 27 9.49 -4.28 -4.55
N HIS A 28 9.14 -4.74 -5.74
CA HIS A 28 8.81 -3.87 -6.87
C HIS A 28 7.66 -2.90 -6.57
N LEU A 29 6.58 -3.37 -5.92
CA LEU A 29 5.46 -2.51 -5.55
C LEU A 29 5.88 -1.38 -4.62
N VAL A 30 6.79 -1.65 -3.67
CA VAL A 30 7.30 -0.63 -2.76
C VAL A 30 8.23 0.33 -3.50
N GLU A 31 9.15 -0.16 -4.32
CA GLU A 31 10.12 0.71 -4.99
C GLU A 31 9.48 1.59 -6.09
N GLU A 32 8.68 1.01 -6.97
CA GLU A 32 8.22 1.68 -8.19
C GLU A 32 6.82 2.29 -8.05
N HIS A 33 6.03 1.81 -7.09
CA HIS A 33 4.62 2.17 -6.93
C HIS A 33 4.24 2.69 -5.55
N SER A 34 5.17 2.72 -4.59
CA SER A 34 4.97 3.55 -3.41
C SER A 34 5.39 4.98 -3.74
N ARG A 35 4.50 5.94 -3.48
CA ARG A 35 4.90 7.34 -3.43
C ARG A 35 5.55 7.54 -2.07
N THR A 36 6.77 8.09 -2.07
CA THR A 36 7.36 8.66 -0.86
C THR A 36 6.42 9.77 -0.40
N VAL A 37 5.63 9.52 0.63
CA VAL A 37 4.81 10.55 1.26
C VAL A 37 5.77 11.35 2.12
N ASP A 38 6.17 12.52 1.63
CA ASP A 38 7.01 13.48 2.34
C ASP A 38 6.14 14.21 3.39
N VAL A 39 5.71 13.46 4.40
CA VAL A 39 4.93 13.97 5.52
C VAL A 39 5.54 13.45 6.81
N ASP A 40 5.86 14.37 7.73
CA ASP A 40 6.27 14.03 9.08
C ASP A 40 5.08 13.41 9.83
N ILE A 41 4.95 12.08 9.76
CA ILE A 41 4.02 11.34 10.60
C ILE A 41 4.71 11.10 11.94
N PRO A 42 4.14 11.56 13.07
CA PRO A 42 4.70 11.27 14.40
C PRO A 42 4.83 9.76 14.64
N ASP A 43 5.86 9.35 15.39
CA ASP A 43 6.04 7.95 15.78
C ASP A 43 4.78 7.37 16.42
N GLY A 44 4.33 6.22 15.91
CA GLY A 44 3.11 5.54 16.37
C GLY A 44 1.80 6.02 15.72
N MET A 45 1.87 6.97 14.79
CA MET A 45 0.73 7.40 13.98
C MET A 45 0.85 6.91 12.53
N VAL A 46 -0.28 6.88 11.84
CA VAL A 46 -0.43 6.50 10.43
C VAL A 46 -1.35 7.50 9.75
N GLN A 47 -1.13 7.75 8.46
CA GLN A 47 -2.00 8.61 7.66
C GLN A 47 -2.88 7.74 6.76
N ILE A 48 -4.20 7.92 6.86
CA ILE A 48 -5.17 7.16 6.08
C ILE A 48 -6.03 8.11 5.24
N LYS A 49 -6.51 7.61 4.11
CA LYS A 49 -7.47 8.30 3.25
C LYS A 49 -8.68 7.40 3.08
N LEU A 50 -9.83 7.83 3.59
CA LEU A 50 -11.05 7.01 3.59
C LEU A 50 -11.72 6.92 2.21
N GLN A 51 -11.49 7.89 1.33
CA GLN A 51 -12.11 7.95 0.00
C GLN A 51 -11.13 8.49 -1.05
N GLU A 52 -11.31 8.06 -2.31
CA GLU A 52 -10.51 8.55 -3.43
C GLU A 52 -10.86 10.02 -3.73
N GLY A 53 -10.13 10.94 -3.09
CA GLY A 53 -10.35 12.40 -3.19
C GLY A 53 -10.61 13.10 -1.85
N GLY A 54 -10.80 12.34 -0.76
CA GLY A 54 -10.98 12.88 0.59
C GLY A 54 -9.71 13.47 1.23
N GLU A 55 -9.86 14.00 2.44
CA GLU A 55 -8.74 14.51 3.24
C GLU A 55 -7.90 13.36 3.81
N TRP A 56 -6.60 13.59 3.94
CA TRP A 56 -5.69 12.67 4.62
C TRP A 56 -5.77 12.89 6.14
N ILE A 57 -6.08 11.82 6.88
CA ILE A 57 -6.27 11.88 8.33
C ILE A 57 -5.08 11.18 8.99
N THR A 58 -4.34 11.90 9.83
CA THR A 58 -3.30 11.31 10.68
C THR A 58 -3.92 10.82 11.98
N THR A 59 -3.78 9.53 12.27
CA THR A 59 -4.38 8.89 13.46
C THR A 59 -3.51 7.74 13.97
N THR A 60 -3.86 7.12 15.09
CA THR A 60 -3.14 5.94 15.59
C THR A 60 -3.54 4.68 14.83
N PHE A 61 -2.72 3.64 14.89
CA PHE A 61 -3.02 2.36 14.24
C PHE A 61 -4.36 1.75 14.69
N GLU A 62 -4.69 1.85 15.98
CA GLU A 62 -5.93 1.32 16.54
C GLU A 62 -7.17 2.04 15.98
N GLU A 63 -7.09 3.36 15.87
CA GLU A 63 -8.18 4.18 15.32
C GLU A 63 -8.31 4.00 13.81
N ALA A 64 -7.20 3.88 13.08
CA ALA A 64 -7.22 3.54 11.66
C ALA A 64 -7.93 2.21 11.39
N ARG A 65 -7.67 1.20 12.24
CA ARG A 65 -8.35 -0.10 12.15
C ARG A 65 -9.86 0.01 12.36
N LYS A 66 -10.30 0.76 13.38
CA LYS A 66 -11.74 0.99 13.62
C LYS A 66 -12.41 1.70 12.46
N LEU A 67 -11.76 2.72 11.90
CA LEU A 67 -12.28 3.49 10.77
C LEU A 67 -12.42 2.61 9.51
N HIS A 68 -11.46 1.73 9.25
CA HIS A 68 -11.53 0.78 8.15
C HIS A 68 -12.63 -0.28 8.34
N ASP A 69 -12.77 -0.83 9.55
CA ASP A 69 -13.84 -1.80 9.85
C ASP A 69 -15.24 -1.17 9.73
N THR A 70 -15.39 0.12 10.06
CA THR A 70 -16.67 0.83 9.95
C THR A 70 -17.05 1.13 8.49
N GLY A 71 -16.07 1.38 7.61
CA GLY A 71 -16.31 1.69 6.20
C GLY A 71 -16.61 0.50 5.30
N HIS A 72 -16.56 -0.74 5.82
CA HIS A 72 -16.83 -1.97 5.07
C HIS A 72 -18.27 -2.51 5.24
N ASP A 73 -19.09 -1.85 6.07
CA ASP A 73 -20.47 -2.23 6.39
C ASP A 73 -21.54 -1.35 5.67
N GLU A 74 -21.15 -0.46 4.75
CA GLU A 74 -22.06 0.36 3.92
C GLU A 74 -22.03 0.01 2.43
#